data_AF-A0A8T3CIZ9-F1
#
_entry.id   AF-A0A8T3CIZ9-F1
#
_cell.length_a   1.000
_cell.length_b   1.000
_cell.length_c   1.000
_cell.angle_alpha   90.00
_cell.angle_beta   90.00
_cell.angle_gamma   90.00
#
_symmetry.space_group_name_H-M   'P 1'
#
loop_
_entity.id
_entity.type
_entity.pdbx_description
1 polymer ?
#
loop_
_entity_poly.entity_id
_entity_poly.type
_entity_poly.pdbx_seq_one_letter_code
_entity_poly.pdbx_strand_id
1 'polypeptide(L)'
;MEGQAPSVAREAVLKESVALPKDMPKIRGYDFDQGVDLKGLLQSYATTGFQASSFAQAVQEINKMIEKRLEPVEEVEGSKDLDPQKPRSGCTIFLGYTSNLISSGVRETIRYLVQHKMVDVVVTTAGGIEEDFIKCLAPTFLGEFSLPGKELRERGINRIGNLLVPNENYCKFEDWLMPILDQMVQEQKTEGTLWTPSKMIHRLGKEINNPESVYYWAYKNDIPVFSPALTDGSLGDMIYFHSYKNPGLVLDIVEDIRRVNSKAVFAKRTGMIILGGGLVKHHISNANLMRNGADYAVFVNTGQEFDGSDSGARPDEAVSWGKIRMDAKPVKVYADASLVFPLLVAETFAHNAARLVAEKKD
;
A
#
# COMPACT_ATOMS: atom_id res chain seq x y z
N MET A 1 -17.23 -24.18 -62.47
CA MET A 1 -16.42 -22.96 -62.29
C MET A 1 -16.20 -22.81 -60.79
N GLU A 2 -15.03 -23.20 -60.32
CA GLU A 2 -14.64 -22.95 -58.93
C GLU A 2 -14.50 -21.43 -58.75
N GLY A 3 -15.34 -20.84 -57.91
CA GLY A 3 -15.28 -19.42 -57.62
C GLY A 3 -13.98 -19.10 -56.89
N GLN A 4 -13.11 -18.30 -57.52
CA GLN A 4 -11.94 -17.78 -56.82
C GLN A 4 -12.39 -16.84 -55.71
N ALA A 5 -11.75 -16.94 -54.55
CA ALA A 5 -11.97 -16.00 -53.45
C ALA A 5 -11.64 -14.56 -53.91
N PRO A 6 -12.42 -13.54 -53.51
CA PRO A 6 -12.17 -12.16 -53.91
C PRO A 6 -10.74 -11.72 -53.58
N SER A 7 -10.03 -11.16 -54.57
CA SER A 7 -8.63 -10.75 -54.43
C SER A 7 -8.42 -9.79 -53.26
N VAL A 8 -9.33 -8.82 -53.09
CA VAL A 8 -9.30 -7.85 -51.97
C VAL A 8 -9.36 -8.53 -50.60
N ALA A 9 -10.12 -9.61 -50.46
CA ALA A 9 -10.21 -10.36 -49.21
C ALA A 9 -8.93 -11.16 -48.97
N ARG A 10 -8.33 -11.72 -50.03
CA ARG A 10 -7.08 -12.47 -49.94
C ARG A 10 -5.91 -11.57 -49.56
N GLU A 11 -5.79 -10.40 -50.18
CA GLU A 11 -4.76 -9.41 -49.87
C GLU A 11 -4.89 -8.87 -48.45
N ALA A 12 -6.13 -8.62 -48.00
CA ALA A 12 -6.38 -8.16 -46.63
C ALA A 12 -6.01 -9.22 -45.57
N VAL A 13 -6.35 -10.49 -45.80
CA VAL A 13 -6.18 -11.56 -44.81
C VAL A 13 -4.78 -12.17 -44.83
N LEU A 14 -4.15 -12.29 -46.00
CA LEU A 14 -2.85 -12.96 -46.18
C LEU A 14 -1.70 -11.96 -46.31
N LYS A 15 -1.80 -10.82 -45.65
CA LYS A 15 -0.73 -9.81 -45.62
C LYS A 15 0.52 -10.41 -44.98
N GLU A 16 1.67 -10.28 -45.66
CA GLU A 16 2.95 -10.73 -45.13
C GLU A 16 3.37 -9.91 -43.91
N SER A 17 3.82 -10.60 -42.87
CA SER A 17 4.36 -9.98 -41.66
C SER A 17 5.85 -9.70 -41.80
N VAL A 18 6.32 -8.61 -41.19
CA VAL A 18 7.75 -8.40 -40.95
C VAL A 18 8.28 -9.38 -39.90
N ALA A 19 9.57 -9.70 -39.95
CA ALA A 19 10.20 -10.55 -38.92
C ALA A 19 10.28 -9.81 -37.58
N LEU A 20 9.97 -10.51 -36.49
CA LEU A 20 10.11 -10.00 -35.13
C LEU A 20 11.54 -10.17 -34.60
N PRO A 21 12.01 -9.35 -33.64
CA PRO A 21 13.31 -9.53 -32.98
C PRO A 21 13.47 -10.94 -32.40
N LYS A 22 14.67 -11.53 -32.55
CA LYS A 22 14.94 -12.93 -32.15
C LYS A 22 14.95 -13.15 -30.64
N ASP A 23 15.22 -12.10 -29.88
CA ASP A 23 15.28 -12.06 -28.42
C ASP A 23 13.92 -11.77 -27.77
N MET A 24 12.87 -11.54 -28.57
CA MET A 24 11.52 -11.33 -28.06
C MET A 24 11.02 -12.59 -27.34
N PRO A 25 10.55 -12.49 -26.08
CA PRO A 25 10.03 -13.63 -25.34
C PRO A 25 8.80 -14.20 -26.05
N LYS A 26 8.79 -15.52 -26.24
CA LYS A 26 7.65 -16.24 -26.82
C LYS A 26 6.62 -16.53 -25.74
N ILE A 27 5.34 -16.45 -26.10
CA ILE A 27 4.26 -16.83 -25.19
C ILE A 27 4.33 -18.33 -24.91
N ARG A 28 4.45 -18.68 -23.63
CA ARG A 28 4.44 -20.03 -23.09
C ARG A 28 4.09 -19.99 -21.61
N GLY A 29 3.02 -20.67 -21.22
CA GLY A 29 2.66 -20.86 -19.82
C GLY A 29 3.48 -21.95 -19.14
N TYR A 30 3.25 -22.13 -17.83
CA TYR A 30 3.79 -23.26 -17.09
C TYR A 30 3.21 -24.58 -17.61
N ASP A 31 4.04 -25.62 -17.61
CA ASP A 31 3.70 -26.94 -18.12
C ASP A 31 3.59 -27.92 -16.95
N PHE A 32 2.36 -28.31 -16.61
CA PHE A 32 2.07 -29.14 -15.45
C PHE A 32 2.48 -30.60 -15.60
N ASP A 33 2.91 -31.05 -16.79
CA ASP A 33 3.57 -32.35 -16.92
C ASP A 33 4.91 -32.39 -16.16
N GLN A 34 5.44 -31.22 -15.78
CA GLN A 34 6.64 -31.06 -14.95
C GLN A 34 6.33 -31.11 -13.43
N GLY A 35 5.07 -31.31 -13.04
CA GLY A 35 4.61 -31.37 -11.65
C GLY A 35 4.04 -30.06 -11.13
N VAL A 36 3.92 -29.95 -9.80
CA VAL A 36 3.38 -28.75 -9.13
C VAL A 36 4.53 -28.01 -8.44
N ASP A 37 5.12 -27.05 -9.16
CA ASP A 37 6.08 -26.08 -8.62
C ASP A 37 5.49 -24.66 -8.69
N LEU A 38 5.06 -24.14 -7.53
CA LEU A 38 4.46 -22.81 -7.44
C LEU A 38 5.44 -21.71 -7.85
N LYS A 39 6.73 -21.87 -7.55
CA LYS A 39 7.76 -20.90 -7.94
C LYS A 39 7.94 -20.90 -9.45
N GLY A 40 8.08 -22.08 -10.06
CA GLY A 40 8.13 -22.23 -11.51
C GLY A 40 6.88 -21.68 -12.21
N LEU A 41 5.70 -21.88 -11.63
CA LEU A 41 4.44 -21.32 -12.10
C LEU A 41 4.44 -19.78 -12.09
N LEU A 42 4.80 -19.16 -10.97
CA LEU A 42 4.85 -17.69 -10.88
C LEU A 42 5.95 -17.10 -11.78
N GLN A 43 7.06 -17.80 -11.97
CA GLN A 43 8.09 -17.39 -12.93
C GLN A 43 7.59 -17.42 -14.38
N SER A 44 6.75 -18.40 -14.74
CA SER A 44 6.19 -18.48 -16.09
C SER A 44 5.21 -17.34 -16.41
N TYR A 45 4.75 -16.58 -15.41
CA TYR A 45 3.85 -15.44 -15.64
C TYR A 45 4.50 -14.39 -16.56
N ALA A 46 5.83 -14.28 -16.57
CA ALA A 46 6.57 -13.43 -17.49
C ALA A 46 6.25 -13.70 -18.96
N THR A 47 5.99 -14.96 -19.33
CA THR A 47 5.69 -15.43 -20.69
C THR A 47 4.26 -15.89 -20.88
N THR A 48 3.36 -15.64 -19.91
CA THR A 48 1.95 -16.06 -19.99
C THR A 48 1.07 -15.03 -20.71
N GLY A 49 1.35 -13.74 -20.57
CA GLY A 49 0.60 -12.65 -21.21
C GLY A 49 -0.42 -11.95 -20.29
N PHE A 50 -1.00 -10.85 -20.76
CA PHE A 50 -1.97 -10.03 -20.03
C PHE A 50 -1.48 -9.62 -18.63
N GLN A 51 -2.34 -9.70 -17.60
CA GLN A 51 -1.98 -9.30 -16.23
C GLN A 51 -0.99 -10.25 -15.56
N ALA A 52 -0.79 -11.47 -16.06
CA ALA A 52 0.29 -12.33 -15.58
C ALA A 52 1.66 -11.70 -15.90
N SER A 53 1.85 -11.19 -17.13
CA SER A 53 3.07 -10.47 -17.48
C SER A 53 3.24 -9.18 -16.65
N SER A 54 2.16 -8.45 -16.36
CA SER A 54 2.21 -7.30 -15.45
C SER A 54 2.60 -7.69 -14.03
N PHE A 55 2.12 -8.83 -13.51
CA PHE A 55 2.55 -9.36 -12.20
C PHE A 55 4.06 -9.66 -12.19
N ALA A 56 4.58 -10.35 -13.21
CA ALA A 56 6.00 -10.66 -13.30
C ALA A 56 6.87 -9.39 -13.40
N GLN A 57 6.40 -8.37 -14.14
CA GLN A 57 7.05 -7.05 -14.19
C GLN A 57 7.02 -6.35 -12.83
N ALA A 58 5.92 -6.45 -12.07
CA ALA A 58 5.82 -5.90 -10.73
C ALA A 58 6.79 -6.58 -9.75
N VAL A 59 6.96 -7.91 -9.84
CA VAL A 59 7.99 -8.64 -9.08
C VAL A 59 9.38 -8.10 -9.38
N GLN A 60 9.71 -7.90 -10.67
CA GLN A 60 11.00 -7.34 -11.07
C GLN A 60 11.20 -5.92 -10.52
N GLU A 61 10.17 -5.07 -10.61
CA GLU A 61 10.27 -3.67 -10.20
C GLU A 61 10.42 -3.55 -8.67
N ILE A 62 9.70 -4.34 -7.88
CA ILE A 62 9.86 -4.38 -6.41
C ILE A 62 11.25 -4.94 -6.04
N ASN A 63 11.73 -5.98 -6.72
CA ASN A 63 13.07 -6.51 -6.45
C ASN A 63 14.17 -5.48 -6.78
N LYS A 64 14.01 -4.63 -7.80
CA LYS A 64 14.92 -3.47 -8.02
C LYS A 64 14.87 -2.48 -6.86
N MET A 65 13.69 -2.18 -6.30
CA MET A 65 13.57 -1.33 -5.11
C MET A 65 14.36 -1.94 -3.94
N ILE A 66 14.21 -3.24 -3.70
CA ILE A 66 14.93 -3.99 -2.65
C ILE A 66 16.45 -3.97 -2.88
N GLU A 67 16.91 -4.21 -4.12
CA GLU A 67 18.33 -4.15 -4.46
C GLU A 67 18.91 -2.77 -4.21
N LYS A 68 18.22 -1.71 -4.67
CA LYS A 68 18.64 -0.32 -4.42
C LYS A 68 18.58 0.05 -2.96
N ARG A 69 17.64 -0.51 -2.20
CA ARG A 69 17.56 -0.31 -0.75
C ARG A 69 18.80 -0.82 -0.03
N LEU A 70 19.32 -1.97 -0.45
CA LEU A 70 20.49 -2.63 0.13
C LEU A 70 21.83 -2.03 -0.34
N GLU A 71 21.84 -1.09 -1.29
CA GLU A 71 23.05 -0.37 -1.67
C GLU A 71 23.52 0.56 -0.54
N PRO A 72 24.82 0.55 -0.19
CA PRO A 72 25.38 1.51 0.75
C PRO A 72 25.11 2.96 0.33
N VAL A 73 24.81 3.82 1.30
CA VAL A 73 24.62 5.26 1.08
C VAL A 73 25.73 6.00 1.80
N GLU A 74 26.57 6.68 1.04
CA GLU A 74 27.52 7.65 1.60
C GLU A 74 26.74 8.82 2.21
N GLU A 75 27.14 9.25 3.40
CA GLU A 75 26.54 10.42 4.05
C GLU A 75 26.86 11.68 3.22
N VAL A 76 25.83 12.34 2.72
CA VAL A 76 25.98 13.64 2.04
C VAL A 76 25.88 14.75 3.08
N GLU A 77 26.90 15.62 3.12
CA GLU A 77 26.90 16.85 3.93
C GLU A 77 25.68 17.73 3.61
N GLY A 78 25.02 18.25 4.65
CA GLY A 78 23.84 19.13 4.53
C GLY A 78 22.49 18.44 4.62
N SER A 79 22.44 17.13 4.86
CA SER A 79 21.21 16.32 4.88
C SER A 79 20.61 16.07 6.27
N LYS A 80 20.95 16.94 7.25
CA LYS A 80 20.71 16.75 8.70
C LYS A 80 19.26 16.97 9.19
N ASP A 81 18.32 17.37 8.33
CA ASP A 81 17.20 18.17 8.83
C ASP A 81 15.91 17.43 9.24
N LEU A 82 15.84 16.10 9.21
CA LEU A 82 14.57 15.42 9.54
C LEU A 82 14.65 14.21 10.45
N ASP A 83 15.79 13.52 10.48
CA ASP A 83 16.05 12.47 11.46
C ASP A 83 17.56 12.14 11.46
N PRO A 84 18.37 12.85 12.26
CA PRO A 84 19.82 12.65 12.31
C PRO A 84 20.24 11.26 12.83
N GLN A 85 19.30 10.43 13.30
CA GLN A 85 19.59 9.19 14.02
C GLN A 85 19.38 7.91 13.18
N LYS A 86 18.93 8.00 11.93
CA LYS A 86 18.68 6.82 11.08
C LYS A 86 19.60 6.76 9.86
N PRO A 87 20.34 5.65 9.66
CA PRO A 87 21.06 5.39 8.41
C PRO A 87 20.08 5.44 7.24
N ARG A 88 20.42 6.19 6.20
CA ARG A 88 19.58 6.28 5.00
C ARG A 88 19.73 5.00 4.19
N SER A 89 18.61 4.38 3.85
CA SER A 89 18.60 3.30 2.87
C SER A 89 18.84 3.84 1.45
N GLY A 90 19.37 3.02 0.55
CA GLY A 90 19.60 3.44 -0.84
C GLY A 90 18.32 3.65 -1.65
N CYS A 91 17.16 3.26 -1.10
CA CYS A 91 15.83 3.49 -1.64
C CYS A 91 14.79 3.56 -0.52
N THR A 92 14.08 4.70 -0.44
CA THR A 92 12.95 4.91 0.47
C THR A 92 11.66 4.39 -0.16
N ILE A 93 11.06 3.36 0.43
CA ILE A 93 9.88 2.67 -0.10
C ILE A 93 8.63 3.20 0.63
N PHE A 94 7.73 3.81 -0.14
CA PHE A 94 6.40 4.23 0.27
C PHE A 94 5.40 3.12 -0.02
N LEU A 95 4.70 2.66 1.02
CA LEU A 95 3.62 1.69 0.92
C LEU A 95 2.28 2.40 1.14
N GLY A 96 1.40 2.33 0.14
CA GLY A 96 0.02 2.83 0.23
C GLY A 96 -0.99 1.69 0.15
N TYR A 97 -2.01 1.72 1.00
CA TYR A 97 -3.12 0.76 0.92
C TYR A 97 -4.44 1.37 1.38
N THR A 98 -5.56 0.95 0.78
CA THR A 98 -6.91 1.36 1.18
C THR A 98 -7.42 0.59 2.40
N SER A 99 -8.39 1.16 3.13
CA SER A 99 -8.93 0.58 4.39
C SER A 99 -9.34 -0.89 4.27
N ASN A 100 -10.04 -1.25 3.19
CA ASN A 100 -10.56 -2.60 2.97
C ASN A 100 -9.47 -3.69 2.95
N LEU A 101 -8.22 -3.34 2.66
CA LEU A 101 -7.10 -4.29 2.69
C LEU A 101 -6.69 -4.64 4.12
N ILE A 102 -6.88 -3.73 5.08
CA ILE A 102 -6.73 -4.03 6.52
C ILE A 102 -7.93 -4.80 7.05
N SER A 103 -9.14 -4.57 6.53
CA SER A 103 -10.31 -5.42 6.82
C SER A 103 -10.08 -6.87 6.39
N SER A 104 -9.40 -7.07 5.26
CA SER A 104 -9.05 -8.39 4.72
C SER A 104 -7.87 -9.06 5.46
N GLY A 105 -7.49 -10.26 5.02
CA GLY A 105 -6.27 -10.96 5.48
C GLY A 105 -4.96 -10.42 4.88
N VAL A 106 -5.03 -9.39 4.01
CA VAL A 106 -3.84 -8.69 3.53
C VAL A 106 -3.16 -7.91 4.66
N ARG A 107 -3.90 -7.60 5.75
CA ARG A 107 -3.35 -7.04 6.99
C ARG A 107 -2.10 -7.78 7.46
N GLU A 108 -2.14 -9.12 7.50
CA GLU A 108 -1.03 -9.93 8.00
C GLU A 108 0.21 -9.83 7.09
N THR A 109 -0.01 -9.66 5.77
CA THR A 109 1.04 -9.41 4.77
C THR A 109 1.66 -8.03 4.96
N ILE A 110 0.84 -6.98 5.18
CA ILE A 110 1.33 -5.62 5.46
C ILE A 110 2.10 -5.59 6.78
N ARG A 111 1.56 -6.20 7.84
CA ARG A 111 2.18 -6.31 9.16
C ARG A 111 3.56 -6.97 9.06
N TYR A 112 3.72 -8.01 8.24
CA TYR A 112 5.02 -8.64 7.98
C TYR A 112 6.04 -7.62 7.41
N LEU A 113 5.68 -6.86 6.38
CA LEU A 113 6.58 -5.87 5.78
C LEU A 113 7.01 -4.79 6.80
N VAL A 114 6.05 -4.29 7.59
CA VAL A 114 6.28 -3.26 8.60
C VAL A 114 7.11 -3.80 9.77
N GLN A 115 6.81 -5.01 10.26
CA GLN A 115 7.55 -5.71 11.32
C GLN A 115 9.03 -5.88 10.99
N HIS A 116 9.34 -6.18 9.73
CA HIS A 116 10.70 -6.44 9.28
C HIS A 116 11.39 -5.22 8.64
N LYS A 117 10.88 -4.00 8.84
CA LYS A 117 11.46 -2.74 8.32
C LYS A 117 11.70 -2.75 6.80
N MET A 118 10.85 -3.46 6.07
CA MET A 118 10.97 -3.63 4.62
C MET A 118 10.42 -2.43 3.84
N VAL A 119 9.69 -1.53 4.51
CA VAL A 119 9.16 -0.27 3.99
C VAL A 119 9.50 0.88 4.95
N ASP A 120 9.50 2.12 4.46
CA ASP A 120 9.94 3.29 5.24
C ASP A 120 8.83 4.27 5.57
N VAL A 121 7.78 4.31 4.76
CA VAL A 121 6.65 5.22 4.94
C VAL A 121 5.37 4.48 4.58
N VAL A 122 4.34 4.64 5.42
CA VAL A 122 3.00 4.10 5.15
C VAL A 122 2.01 5.24 4.96
N VAL A 123 1.11 5.10 4.00
CA VAL A 123 -0.06 5.99 3.85
C VAL A 123 -1.31 5.14 3.73
N THR A 124 -2.31 5.42 4.58
CA THR A 124 -3.62 4.76 4.49
C THR A 124 -4.75 5.74 4.87
N THR A 125 -5.99 5.28 4.79
CA THR A 125 -7.20 5.98 5.22
C THR A 125 -7.60 5.59 6.64
N ALA A 126 -8.52 6.32 7.28
CA ALA A 126 -8.89 6.08 8.68
C ALA A 126 -9.34 4.65 8.98
N GLY A 127 -10.19 4.05 8.12
CA GLY A 127 -10.57 2.64 8.23
C GLY A 127 -9.36 1.67 8.23
N GLY A 128 -8.31 1.99 7.48
CA GLY A 128 -7.05 1.23 7.48
C GLY A 128 -6.29 1.35 8.79
N ILE A 129 -6.49 2.43 9.56
CA ILE A 129 -5.94 2.62 10.89
C ILE A 129 -6.76 1.83 11.93
N GLU A 130 -8.04 2.15 12.05
CA GLU A 130 -8.89 1.65 13.13
C GLU A 130 -9.12 0.15 13.06
N GLU A 131 -9.28 -0.43 11.87
CA GLU A 131 -9.56 -1.86 11.75
C GLU A 131 -8.37 -2.75 12.18
N ASP A 132 -7.13 -2.25 12.11
CA ASP A 132 -5.96 -2.96 12.64
C ASP A 132 -5.98 -3.03 14.17
N PHE A 133 -6.37 -1.93 14.83
CA PHE A 133 -6.51 -1.88 16.28
C PHE A 133 -7.71 -2.70 16.74
N ILE A 134 -8.85 -2.55 16.08
CA ILE A 134 -10.08 -3.29 16.37
C ILE A 134 -9.84 -4.80 16.27
N LYS A 135 -9.08 -5.27 15.27
CA LYS A 135 -8.73 -6.69 15.13
C LYS A 135 -7.90 -7.26 16.28
N CYS A 136 -7.22 -6.42 17.06
CA CYS A 136 -6.54 -6.84 18.28
C CYS A 136 -7.50 -7.01 19.47
N LEU A 137 -8.72 -6.45 19.38
CA LEU A 137 -9.75 -6.48 20.41
C LEU A 137 -10.85 -7.52 20.11
N ALA A 138 -11.22 -7.67 18.84
CA ALA A 138 -12.24 -8.60 18.38
C ALA A 138 -12.08 -8.94 16.89
N PRO A 139 -12.44 -10.17 16.46
CA PRO A 139 -12.23 -10.62 15.08
C PRO A 139 -13.22 -10.03 14.07
N THR A 140 -12.82 -10.05 12.80
CA THR A 140 -13.66 -9.88 11.61
C THR A 140 -13.99 -11.26 11.03
N PHE A 141 -15.20 -11.44 10.51
CA PHE A 141 -15.68 -12.74 10.02
C PHE A 141 -15.92 -12.73 8.51
N LEU A 142 -15.90 -13.91 7.90
CA LEU A 142 -16.31 -14.10 6.51
C LEU A 142 -17.84 -14.13 6.42
N GLY A 143 -18.38 -13.48 5.40
CA GLY A 143 -19.78 -13.49 5.00
C GLY A 143 -19.90 -13.46 3.48
N GLU A 144 -20.92 -12.78 2.96
CA GLU A 144 -21.18 -12.69 1.51
C GLU A 144 -21.56 -11.27 1.09
N PHE A 145 -21.24 -10.90 -0.14
CA PHE A 145 -21.60 -9.59 -0.71
C PHE A 145 -23.11 -9.37 -0.75
N SER A 146 -23.88 -10.44 -0.95
CA SER A 146 -25.33 -10.45 -1.14
C SER A 146 -26.15 -10.34 0.14
N LEU A 147 -25.53 -10.39 1.33
CA LEU A 147 -26.27 -10.35 2.59
C LEU A 147 -27.10 -9.06 2.72
N PRO A 148 -28.43 -9.15 2.98
CA PRO A 148 -29.33 -8.00 3.02
C PRO A 148 -28.96 -7.00 4.12
N GLY A 149 -28.76 -5.73 3.73
CA GLY A 149 -28.33 -4.68 4.66
C GLY A 149 -29.32 -4.43 5.82
N LYS A 150 -30.64 -4.58 5.56
CA LYS A 150 -31.67 -4.41 6.58
C LYS A 150 -31.52 -5.41 7.73
N GLU A 151 -31.40 -6.70 7.41
CA GLU A 151 -31.27 -7.78 8.39
C GLU A 151 -29.96 -7.67 9.18
N LEU A 152 -28.87 -7.33 8.50
CA LEU A 152 -27.58 -7.09 9.15
C LEU A 152 -27.67 -5.92 10.15
N ARG A 153 -28.34 -4.83 9.77
CA ARG A 153 -28.52 -3.67 10.65
C ARG A 153 -29.39 -3.97 11.87
N GLU A 154 -30.50 -4.69 11.69
CA GLU A 154 -31.38 -5.14 12.79
C GLU A 154 -30.62 -6.02 13.81
N ARG A 155 -29.59 -6.72 13.36
CA ARG A 155 -28.72 -7.58 14.17
C ARG A 155 -27.45 -6.89 14.68
N GLY A 156 -27.21 -5.63 14.34
CA GLY A 156 -25.99 -4.90 14.73
C GLY A 156 -24.72 -5.46 14.09
N ILE A 157 -24.78 -5.89 12.82
CA ILE A 157 -23.64 -6.41 12.07
C ILE A 157 -23.36 -5.45 10.90
N ASN A 158 -22.10 -5.03 10.75
CA ASN A 158 -21.65 -4.20 9.63
C ASN A 158 -21.01 -5.07 8.56
N ARG A 159 -21.27 -4.76 7.27
CA ARG A 159 -20.72 -5.49 6.13
C ARG A 159 -19.66 -4.68 5.39
N ILE A 160 -18.51 -5.30 5.13
CA ILE A 160 -17.42 -4.77 4.31
C ILE A 160 -17.19 -5.75 3.16
N GLY A 161 -17.81 -5.51 2.01
CA GLY A 161 -17.77 -6.48 0.91
C GLY A 161 -18.42 -7.81 1.32
N ASN A 162 -17.62 -8.89 1.37
CA ASN A 162 -17.98 -10.21 1.91
C ASN A 162 -17.44 -10.46 3.33
N LEU A 163 -17.11 -9.42 4.09
CA LEU A 163 -16.68 -9.51 5.48
C LEU A 163 -17.74 -8.94 6.41
N LEU A 164 -17.78 -9.42 7.65
CA LEU A 164 -18.73 -9.03 8.69
C LEU A 164 -17.99 -8.57 9.94
N VAL A 165 -18.36 -7.41 10.47
CA VAL A 165 -17.82 -6.81 11.70
C VAL A 165 -18.98 -6.57 12.68
N PRO A 166 -19.09 -7.33 13.78
CA PRO A 166 -20.09 -7.06 14.82
C PRO A 166 -19.94 -5.67 15.42
N ASN A 167 -21.05 -4.99 15.75
CA ASN A 167 -21.01 -3.68 16.41
C ASN A 167 -20.26 -3.69 17.74
N GLU A 168 -20.28 -4.81 18.46
CA GLU A 168 -19.53 -4.99 19.71
C GLU A 168 -18.03 -4.70 19.55
N ASN A 169 -17.47 -4.93 18.37
CA ASN A 169 -16.08 -4.59 18.06
C ASN A 169 -15.81 -3.09 18.23
N TYR A 170 -16.75 -2.25 17.79
CA TYR A 170 -16.64 -0.79 17.90
C TYR A 170 -16.93 -0.30 19.32
N CYS A 171 -17.77 -0.99 20.09
CA CYS A 171 -17.94 -0.71 21.52
C CYS A 171 -16.63 -0.99 22.30
N LYS A 172 -15.97 -2.12 22.03
CA LYS A 172 -14.65 -2.43 22.61
C LYS A 172 -13.58 -1.41 22.21
N PHE A 173 -13.67 -0.91 20.98
CA PHE A 173 -12.78 0.14 20.50
C PHE A 173 -12.99 1.47 21.22
N GLU A 174 -14.26 1.86 21.47
CA GLU A 174 -14.59 3.02 22.29
C GLU A 174 -13.98 2.90 23.69
N ASP A 175 -14.22 1.78 24.37
CA ASP A 175 -13.72 1.52 25.73
C ASP A 175 -12.19 1.61 25.81
N TRP A 176 -11.49 1.12 24.78
CA TRP A 176 -10.03 1.17 24.70
C TRP A 176 -9.50 2.58 24.37
N LEU A 177 -10.16 3.31 23.47
CA LEU A 177 -9.65 4.55 22.91
C LEU A 177 -9.91 5.77 23.80
N MET A 178 -11.08 5.83 24.47
CA MET A 178 -11.49 7.01 25.24
C MET A 178 -10.46 7.46 26.30
N PRO A 179 -9.88 6.55 27.13
CA PRO A 179 -8.86 6.95 28.11
C PRO A 179 -7.55 7.46 27.46
N ILE A 180 -7.25 7.04 26.23
CA ILE A 180 -6.08 7.51 25.48
C ILE A 180 -6.33 8.93 24.98
N LEU A 181 -7.53 9.21 24.47
CA LEU A 181 -7.92 10.56 24.03
C LEU A 181 -7.89 11.57 25.19
N ASP A 182 -8.28 11.15 26.39
CA ASP A 182 -8.15 11.99 27.60
C ASP A 182 -6.69 12.38 27.87
N GLN A 183 -5.77 11.43 27.78
CA GLN A 183 -4.33 11.70 27.93
C GLN A 183 -3.80 12.60 26.81
N MET A 184 -4.20 12.36 25.56
CA MET A 184 -3.78 13.20 24.43
C MET A 184 -4.24 14.66 24.60
N VAL A 185 -5.47 14.90 25.06
CA VAL A 185 -5.95 16.26 25.35
C VAL A 185 -5.19 16.88 26.52
N GLN A 186 -4.89 16.11 27.55
CA GLN A 186 -4.09 16.57 28.68
C GLN A 186 -2.68 17.00 28.22
N GLU A 187 -1.97 16.14 27.49
CA GLU A 187 -0.64 16.40 26.92
C GLU A 187 -0.66 17.64 26.01
N GLN A 188 -1.69 17.80 25.17
CA GLN A 188 -1.85 19.01 24.35
C GLN A 188 -1.98 20.28 25.21
N LYS A 189 -2.74 20.22 26.31
CA LYS A 189 -3.01 21.38 27.18
C LYS A 189 -1.83 21.73 28.10
N THR A 190 -1.11 20.73 28.63
CA THR A 190 -0.07 20.97 29.64
C THR A 190 1.35 20.91 29.11
N GLU A 191 1.61 20.13 28.06
CA GLU A 191 2.95 19.96 27.48
C GLU A 191 3.10 20.74 26.17
N GLY A 192 1.99 21.23 25.60
CA GLY A 192 1.97 21.92 24.31
C GLY A 192 2.12 20.96 23.12
N THR A 193 1.82 19.66 23.30
CA THR A 193 1.93 18.65 22.24
C THR A 193 0.99 19.00 21.08
N LEU A 194 1.54 19.34 19.91
CA LEU A 194 0.78 19.50 18.68
C LEU A 194 0.54 18.13 18.04
N TRP A 195 -0.68 17.62 18.13
CA TRP A 195 -1.05 16.35 17.51
C TRP A 195 -1.25 16.49 16.01
N THR A 196 -0.78 15.47 15.29
CA THR A 196 -1.03 15.26 13.87
C THR A 196 -1.56 13.83 13.70
N PRO A 197 -2.20 13.49 12.56
CA PRO A 197 -2.61 12.12 12.30
C PRO A 197 -1.50 11.09 12.55
N SER A 198 -0.29 11.33 12.03
CA SER A 198 0.82 10.38 12.20
C SER A 198 1.32 10.27 13.64
N LYS A 199 1.33 11.36 14.42
CA LYS A 199 1.68 11.31 15.85
C LYS A 199 0.63 10.54 16.65
N MET A 200 -0.65 10.75 16.35
CA MET A 200 -1.75 9.98 16.96
C MET A 200 -1.62 8.49 16.63
N ILE A 201 -1.44 8.13 15.35
CA ILE A 201 -1.27 6.72 14.95
C ILE A 201 -0.05 6.08 15.62
N HIS A 202 1.06 6.80 15.71
CA HIS A 202 2.27 6.35 16.42
C HIS A 202 1.99 6.13 17.92
N ARG A 203 1.23 7.02 18.56
CA ARG A 203 0.76 6.86 19.95
C ARG A 203 -0.12 5.62 20.09
N LEU A 204 -1.13 5.45 19.25
CA LEU A 204 -2.04 4.31 19.29
C LEU A 204 -1.32 2.97 19.04
N GLY A 205 -0.32 2.95 18.16
CA GLY A 205 0.56 1.81 17.95
C GLY A 205 1.34 1.40 19.20
N LYS A 206 1.78 2.38 20.01
CA LYS A 206 2.37 2.12 21.32
C LYS A 206 1.34 1.52 22.30
N GLU A 207 0.15 2.12 22.37
CA GLU A 207 -0.88 1.76 23.35
C GLU A 207 -1.51 0.39 23.10
N ILE A 208 -1.68 -0.02 21.83
CA ILE A 208 -2.28 -1.33 21.53
C ILE A 208 -1.37 -2.48 22.00
N ASN A 209 -0.05 -2.25 22.01
CA ASN A 209 0.99 -3.17 22.52
C ASN A 209 0.79 -4.65 22.12
N ASN A 210 0.32 -4.89 20.89
CA ASN A 210 0.02 -6.22 20.38
C ASN A 210 0.85 -6.50 19.11
N PRO A 211 1.68 -7.56 19.07
CA PRO A 211 2.53 -7.89 17.92
C PRO A 211 1.75 -8.31 16.67
N GLU A 212 0.44 -8.51 16.75
CA GLU A 212 -0.42 -8.72 15.58
C GLU A 212 -0.80 -7.42 14.87
N SER A 213 -0.62 -6.25 15.50
CA SER A 213 -0.93 -4.94 14.91
C SER A 213 0.16 -4.47 13.94
N VAL A 214 -0.26 -3.99 12.77
CA VAL A 214 0.61 -3.25 11.84
C VAL A 214 1.22 -2.03 12.55
N TYR A 215 0.40 -1.27 13.27
CA TYR A 215 0.81 0.01 13.85
C TYR A 215 1.63 -0.12 15.12
N TYR A 216 1.49 -1.24 15.85
CA TYR A 216 2.47 -1.62 16.86
C TYR A 216 3.88 -1.73 16.26
N TRP A 217 4.01 -2.45 15.14
CA TRP A 217 5.30 -2.57 14.47
C TRP A 217 5.77 -1.28 13.83
N ALA A 218 4.85 -0.46 13.29
CA ALA A 218 5.19 0.85 12.78
C ALA A 218 5.78 1.74 13.89
N TYR A 219 5.17 1.74 15.08
CA TYR A 219 5.72 2.38 16.28
C TYR A 219 7.10 1.81 16.67
N LYS A 220 7.22 0.49 16.83
CA LYS A 220 8.48 -0.16 17.24
C LYS A 220 9.65 0.09 16.30
N ASN A 221 9.35 0.22 15.01
CA ASN A 221 10.34 0.44 13.96
C ASN A 221 10.49 1.92 13.57
N ASP A 222 9.71 2.81 14.18
CA ASP A 222 9.61 4.23 13.87
C ASP A 222 9.40 4.46 12.36
N ILE A 223 8.40 3.76 11.81
CA ILE A 223 7.90 3.93 10.45
C ILE A 223 6.69 4.88 10.55
N PRO A 224 6.77 6.11 10.00
CA PRO A 224 5.66 7.04 10.03
C PRO A 224 4.49 6.54 9.18
N VAL A 225 3.28 6.74 9.71
CA VAL A 225 2.02 6.39 9.05
C VAL A 225 1.22 7.67 8.86
N PHE A 226 0.94 8.05 7.62
CA PHE A 226 0.18 9.26 7.31
C PHE A 226 -1.26 8.90 6.92
N SER A 227 -2.22 9.66 7.46
CA SER A 227 -3.64 9.57 7.10
C SER A 227 -4.28 10.95 7.21
N PRO A 228 -4.18 11.80 6.18
CA PRO A 228 -4.69 13.18 6.20
C PRO A 228 -6.18 13.31 6.54
N ALA A 229 -6.99 12.30 6.21
CA ALA A 229 -8.40 12.21 6.54
C ALA A 229 -8.64 11.20 7.68
N LEU A 230 -7.91 11.31 8.79
CA LEU A 230 -8.01 10.38 9.93
C LEU A 230 -9.39 10.40 10.62
N THR A 231 -10.19 11.44 10.40
CA THR A 231 -11.53 11.59 10.94
C THR A 231 -12.62 10.87 10.14
N ASP A 232 -12.31 10.25 9.01
CA ASP A 232 -13.28 9.58 8.11
C ASP A 232 -13.47 8.10 8.46
N GLY A 233 -13.95 7.81 9.67
CA GLY A 233 -14.15 6.45 10.17
C GLY A 233 -14.58 6.40 11.65
N SER A 234 -14.63 5.21 12.23
CA SER A 234 -14.95 5.01 13.65
C SER A 234 -14.00 5.77 14.58
N LEU A 235 -12.73 5.94 14.22
CA LEU A 235 -11.81 6.79 14.98
C LEU A 235 -12.31 8.24 15.05
N GLY A 236 -12.86 8.75 13.94
CA GLY A 236 -13.53 10.04 13.88
C GLY A 236 -14.78 10.11 14.75
N ASP A 237 -15.61 9.06 14.75
CA ASP A 237 -16.78 8.96 15.63
C ASP A 237 -16.38 9.06 17.11
N MET A 238 -15.32 8.35 17.51
CA MET A 238 -14.82 8.39 18.89
C MET A 238 -14.26 9.76 19.26
N ILE A 239 -13.49 10.40 18.37
CA ILE A 239 -13.03 11.79 18.57
C ILE A 239 -14.23 12.74 18.70
N TYR A 240 -15.26 12.56 17.88
CA TYR A 240 -16.48 13.36 17.92
C TYR A 240 -17.18 13.24 19.27
N PHE A 241 -17.49 12.02 19.74
CA PHE A 241 -18.12 11.80 21.04
C PHE A 241 -17.25 12.28 22.21
N HIS A 242 -15.94 12.04 22.13
CA HIS A 242 -14.97 12.49 23.13
C HIS A 242 -14.97 14.01 23.27
N SER A 243 -15.05 14.75 22.16
CA SER A 243 -14.98 16.22 22.15
C SER A 243 -16.08 16.92 22.96
N TYR A 244 -17.26 16.29 23.13
CA TYR A 244 -18.32 16.83 23.99
C TYR A 244 -18.06 16.58 25.48
N LYS A 245 -17.29 15.55 25.82
CA LYS A 245 -16.93 15.21 27.21
C LYS A 245 -15.66 15.95 27.66
N ASN A 246 -14.65 16.00 26.79
CA ASN A 246 -13.34 16.63 27.05
C ASN A 246 -12.89 17.44 25.82
N PRO A 247 -13.40 18.67 25.66
CA PRO A 247 -13.17 19.47 24.45
C PRO A 247 -11.71 19.90 24.30
N GLY A 248 -11.29 20.02 23.04
CA GLY A 248 -10.09 20.75 22.65
C GLY A 248 -9.06 19.96 21.85
N LEU A 249 -9.22 18.66 21.60
CA LEU A 249 -8.27 17.90 20.77
C LEU A 249 -8.19 18.50 19.35
N VAL A 250 -6.98 18.76 18.86
CA VAL A 250 -6.73 19.26 17.51
C VAL A 250 -5.77 18.32 16.79
N LEU A 251 -6.09 17.96 15.54
CA LEU A 251 -5.19 17.21 14.66
C LEU A 251 -4.76 18.10 13.50
N ASP A 252 -3.51 18.57 13.52
CA ASP A 252 -2.94 19.35 12.42
C ASP A 252 -2.48 18.45 11.28
N ILE A 253 -2.91 18.78 10.06
CA ILE A 253 -2.49 18.09 8.83
C ILE A 253 -1.32 18.79 8.13
N VAL A 254 -1.03 20.05 8.48
CA VAL A 254 0.01 20.87 7.83
C VAL A 254 1.41 20.37 8.22
N GLU A 255 1.64 20.05 9.49
CA GLU A 255 2.89 19.42 9.90
C GLU A 255 3.09 18.06 9.21
N ASP A 256 2.03 17.24 9.08
CA ASP A 256 2.12 15.93 8.45
C ASP A 256 2.42 16.00 6.94
N ILE A 257 1.82 16.94 6.19
CA ILE A 257 2.16 17.11 4.76
C ILE A 257 3.61 17.57 4.59
N ARG A 258 4.13 18.41 5.51
CA ARG A 258 5.56 18.76 5.50
C ARG A 258 6.40 17.51 5.68
N ARG A 259 6.11 16.69 6.70
CA ARG A 259 6.87 15.48 7.03
C ARG A 259 6.88 14.45 5.89
N VAL A 260 5.74 14.16 5.26
CA VAL A 260 5.70 13.17 4.15
C VAL A 260 6.43 13.68 2.90
N ASN A 261 6.25 14.95 2.52
CA ASN A 261 6.96 15.55 1.38
C ASN A 261 8.47 15.55 1.63
N SER A 262 8.87 15.92 2.84
CA SER A 262 10.24 15.86 3.33
C SER A 262 10.85 14.45 3.21
N LYS A 263 10.11 13.39 3.56
CA LYS A 263 10.60 12.00 3.37
C LYS A 263 10.93 11.70 1.90
N ALA A 264 10.20 12.26 0.94
CA ALA A 264 10.48 12.09 -0.48
C ALA A 264 11.65 12.98 -0.95
N VAL A 265 11.62 14.29 -0.64
CA VAL A 265 12.61 15.29 -1.06
C VAL A 265 14.04 14.88 -0.71
N PHE A 266 14.23 14.37 0.51
CA PHE A 266 15.57 14.02 1.00
C PHE A 266 15.97 12.56 0.73
N ALA A 267 15.14 11.77 0.05
CA ALA A 267 15.46 10.39 -0.29
C ALA A 267 16.40 10.31 -1.51
N LYS A 268 17.44 9.46 -1.42
CA LYS A 268 18.37 9.16 -2.53
C LYS A 268 17.60 8.63 -3.75
N ARG A 269 16.72 7.66 -3.51
CA ARG A 269 15.75 7.11 -4.47
C ARG A 269 14.45 6.83 -3.77
N THR A 270 13.35 6.81 -4.50
CA THR A 270 12.05 6.40 -3.96
C THR A 270 11.39 5.32 -4.79
N GLY A 271 10.74 4.39 -4.10
CA GLY A 271 9.86 3.38 -4.68
C GLY A 271 8.45 3.55 -4.14
N MET A 272 7.45 3.44 -5.01
CA MET A 272 6.04 3.46 -4.61
C MET A 272 5.41 2.09 -4.83
N ILE A 273 4.83 1.51 -3.77
CA ILE A 273 3.98 0.32 -3.85
C ILE A 273 2.60 0.73 -3.38
N ILE A 274 1.63 0.80 -4.29
CA ILE A 274 0.30 1.35 -4.01
C ILE A 274 -0.77 0.29 -4.30
N LEU A 275 -1.48 -0.13 -3.25
CA LEU A 275 -2.56 -1.09 -3.28
C LEU A 275 -3.91 -0.36 -3.18
N GLY A 276 -4.63 -0.26 -4.29
CA GLY A 276 -5.85 0.55 -4.40
C GLY A 276 -5.60 1.93 -5.03
N GLY A 277 -6.46 2.90 -4.68
CA GLY A 277 -6.53 4.23 -5.31
C GLY A 277 -6.82 5.34 -4.30
N GLY A 278 -7.53 6.39 -4.72
CA GLY A 278 -8.01 7.46 -3.84
C GLY A 278 -6.90 8.26 -3.15
N LEU A 279 -7.18 8.71 -1.94
CA LEU A 279 -6.28 9.58 -1.16
C LEU A 279 -4.88 8.98 -1.03
N VAL A 280 -4.79 7.67 -0.76
CA VAL A 280 -3.50 7.01 -0.49
C VAL A 280 -2.58 7.04 -1.71
N LYS A 281 -3.16 6.78 -2.90
CA LYS A 281 -2.44 6.85 -4.17
C LYS A 281 -1.96 8.28 -4.43
N HIS A 282 -2.87 9.23 -4.34
CA HIS A 282 -2.58 10.61 -4.70
C HIS A 282 -1.55 11.22 -3.73
N HIS A 283 -1.69 10.99 -2.42
CA HIS A 283 -0.84 11.59 -1.40
C HIS A 283 0.63 11.11 -1.50
N ILE A 284 0.85 9.80 -1.72
CA ILE A 284 2.20 9.26 -1.97
C ILE A 284 2.79 9.82 -3.27
N SER A 285 2.00 9.82 -4.35
CA SER A 285 2.46 10.32 -5.66
C SER A 285 2.80 11.80 -5.59
N ASN A 286 2.01 12.60 -4.88
CA ASN A 286 2.23 14.04 -4.71
C ASN A 286 3.44 14.35 -3.82
N ALA A 287 3.75 13.53 -2.82
CA ALA A 287 5.00 13.65 -2.09
C ALA A 287 6.21 13.43 -3.03
N ASN A 288 6.12 12.45 -3.93
CA ASN A 288 7.18 12.16 -4.89
C ASN A 288 7.29 13.17 -6.04
N LEU A 289 6.24 13.94 -6.33
CA LEU A 289 6.35 15.12 -7.20
C LEU A 289 7.41 16.11 -6.70
N MET A 290 7.53 16.29 -5.38
CA MET A 290 8.46 17.25 -4.76
C MET A 290 9.94 16.94 -5.02
N ARG A 291 10.26 15.76 -5.55
CA ARG A 291 11.60 15.34 -5.97
C ARG A 291 11.71 15.07 -7.48
N ASN A 292 10.78 15.59 -8.28
CA ASN A 292 10.61 15.31 -9.72
C ASN A 292 10.36 13.83 -10.04
N GLY A 293 9.60 13.16 -9.18
CA GLY A 293 9.01 11.85 -9.44
C GLY A 293 9.71 10.70 -8.74
N ALA A 294 8.99 9.59 -8.56
CA ALA A 294 9.55 8.34 -8.05
C ALA A 294 10.38 7.60 -9.10
N ASP A 295 11.44 6.92 -8.64
CA ASP A 295 12.34 6.11 -9.48
C ASP A 295 11.69 4.77 -9.87
N TYR A 296 10.87 4.22 -8.99
CA TYR A 296 10.17 2.95 -9.18
C TYR A 296 8.70 3.08 -8.75
N ALA A 297 7.78 2.43 -9.46
CA ALA A 297 6.37 2.43 -9.09
C ALA A 297 5.65 1.14 -9.48
N VAL A 298 4.91 0.56 -8.53
CA VAL A 298 4.01 -0.57 -8.74
C VAL A 298 2.65 -0.24 -8.17
N PHE A 299 1.63 -0.26 -9.03
CA PHE A 299 0.24 -0.09 -8.65
C PHE A 299 -0.49 -1.42 -8.77
N VAL A 300 -1.29 -1.78 -7.76
CA VAL A 300 -2.21 -2.91 -7.79
C VAL A 300 -3.59 -2.39 -7.45
N ASN A 301 -4.46 -2.23 -8.45
CA ASN A 301 -5.81 -1.76 -8.22
C ASN A 301 -6.78 -2.18 -9.32
N THR A 302 -8.06 -1.99 -9.07
CA THR A 302 -9.16 -2.34 -9.98
C THR A 302 -9.73 -1.13 -10.74
N GLY A 303 -9.17 0.07 -10.53
CA GLY A 303 -9.63 1.31 -11.14
C GLY A 303 -9.34 1.35 -12.65
N GLN A 304 -10.27 1.93 -13.42
CA GLN A 304 -10.22 2.00 -14.88
C GLN A 304 -10.14 3.46 -15.36
N GLU A 305 -9.46 3.71 -16.46
CA GLU A 305 -9.14 5.09 -16.89
C GLU A 305 -10.33 5.86 -17.50
N PHE A 306 -11.38 5.16 -17.95
CA PHE A 306 -12.44 5.76 -18.78
C PHE A 306 -13.28 6.82 -18.05
N ASP A 307 -13.29 6.81 -16.72
CA ASP A 307 -14.07 7.75 -15.90
C ASP A 307 -13.28 9.01 -15.49
N GLY A 308 -12.00 9.11 -15.88
CA GLY A 308 -11.13 10.25 -15.55
C GLY A 308 -10.72 10.33 -14.08
N SER A 309 -10.89 9.25 -13.30
CA SER A 309 -10.50 9.24 -11.89
C SER A 309 -8.98 9.07 -11.71
N ASP A 310 -8.40 9.77 -10.72
CA ASP A 310 -7.00 9.53 -10.33
C ASP A 310 -6.81 8.06 -9.89
N SER A 311 -7.81 7.46 -9.24
CA SER A 311 -7.78 6.04 -8.86
C SER A 311 -7.58 5.11 -10.07
N GLY A 312 -8.24 5.40 -11.20
CA GLY A 312 -8.21 4.61 -12.41
C GLY A 312 -7.06 4.91 -13.36
N ALA A 313 -6.43 6.09 -13.21
CA ALA A 313 -5.32 6.56 -14.04
C ALA A 313 -4.20 5.52 -14.18
N ARG A 314 -3.66 5.42 -15.40
CA ARG A 314 -2.45 4.64 -15.68
C ARG A 314 -1.21 5.33 -15.10
N PRO A 315 -0.14 4.60 -14.78
CA PRO A 315 1.09 5.23 -14.29
C PRO A 315 1.68 6.28 -15.25
N ASP A 316 1.47 6.12 -16.55
CA ASP A 316 1.90 7.08 -17.58
C ASP A 316 1.26 8.47 -17.41
N GLU A 317 0.02 8.54 -16.90
CA GLU A 317 -0.58 9.83 -16.55
C GLU A 317 0.21 10.52 -15.43
N ALA A 318 0.64 9.77 -14.42
CA ALA A 318 1.47 10.30 -13.33
C ALA A 318 2.87 10.75 -13.79
N VAL A 319 3.39 10.20 -14.90
CA VAL A 319 4.61 10.70 -15.55
C VAL A 319 4.39 12.11 -16.09
N SER A 320 3.23 12.39 -16.70
CA SER A 320 2.93 13.74 -17.23
C SER A 320 2.94 14.84 -16.17
N TRP A 321 2.62 14.50 -14.91
CA TRP A 321 2.68 15.41 -13.77
C TRP A 321 4.07 15.53 -13.14
N GLY A 322 5.02 14.66 -13.47
CA GLY A 322 6.29 14.53 -12.77
C GLY A 322 6.17 13.83 -11.40
N LYS A 323 5.07 13.11 -11.15
CA LYS A 323 4.90 12.25 -9.95
C LYS A 323 5.67 10.93 -10.08
N ILE A 324 5.93 10.49 -11.32
CA ILE A 324 6.83 9.38 -11.68
C ILE A 324 7.86 9.94 -12.66
N ARG A 325 9.11 9.49 -12.57
CA ARG A 325 10.17 9.95 -13.48
C ARG A 325 9.97 9.46 -14.91
N MET A 326 10.45 10.23 -15.88
CA MET A 326 10.37 9.89 -17.31
C MET A 326 11.15 8.63 -17.70
N ASP A 327 12.20 8.29 -16.95
CA ASP A 327 13.06 7.12 -17.16
C ASP A 327 12.62 5.88 -16.34
N ALA A 328 11.56 6.01 -15.53
CA ALA A 328 11.02 4.91 -14.76
C ALA A 328 10.29 3.89 -15.66
N LYS A 329 10.15 2.66 -15.17
CA LYS A 329 9.38 1.59 -15.85
C LYS A 329 8.19 1.18 -14.96
N PRO A 330 7.23 2.09 -14.73
CA PRO A 330 6.17 1.84 -13.77
C PRO A 330 5.23 0.73 -14.23
N VAL A 331 4.74 -0.06 -13.29
CA VAL A 331 3.89 -1.22 -13.56
C VAL A 331 2.54 -1.04 -12.88
N LYS A 332 1.46 -1.37 -13.59
CA LYS A 332 0.11 -1.49 -13.02
C LYS A 332 -0.40 -2.91 -13.24
N VAL A 333 -0.82 -3.56 -12.16
CA VAL A 333 -1.52 -4.84 -12.16
C VAL A 333 -3.01 -4.57 -11.89
N TYR A 334 -3.85 -4.85 -12.88
CA TYR A 334 -5.30 -4.72 -12.81
C TYR A 334 -5.90 -5.96 -12.14
N ALA A 335 -5.88 -5.99 -10.81
CA ALA A 335 -6.35 -7.12 -10.01
C ALA A 335 -6.80 -6.68 -8.62
N ASP A 336 -7.57 -7.55 -7.95
CA ASP A 336 -7.80 -7.45 -6.51
C ASP A 336 -6.50 -7.75 -5.77
N ALA A 337 -6.06 -6.83 -4.90
CA ALA A 337 -4.81 -6.96 -4.16
C ALA A 337 -4.81 -8.16 -3.19
N SER A 338 -5.96 -8.62 -2.73
CA SER A 338 -6.06 -9.83 -1.89
C SER A 338 -5.57 -11.09 -2.58
N LEU A 339 -5.67 -11.15 -3.93
CA LEU A 339 -5.17 -12.28 -4.72
C LEU A 339 -3.68 -12.16 -5.00
N VAL A 340 -3.21 -10.97 -5.39
CA VAL A 340 -1.88 -10.81 -5.96
C VAL A 340 -0.82 -10.32 -4.98
N PHE A 341 -1.18 -9.54 -3.95
CA PHE A 341 -0.19 -8.95 -3.05
C PHE A 341 0.53 -9.99 -2.17
N PRO A 342 -0.15 -11.02 -1.61
CA PRO A 342 0.56 -12.10 -0.93
C PRO A 342 1.59 -12.81 -1.82
N LEU A 343 1.25 -13.02 -3.10
CA LEU A 343 2.15 -13.63 -4.09
C LEU A 343 3.31 -12.70 -4.47
N LEU A 344 3.06 -11.40 -4.60
CA LEU A 344 4.12 -10.41 -4.80
C LEU A 344 5.09 -10.44 -3.63
N VAL A 345 4.61 -10.44 -2.39
CA VAL A 345 5.46 -10.52 -1.19
C VAL A 345 6.25 -11.82 -1.16
N ALA A 346 5.65 -12.96 -1.53
CA ALA A 346 6.33 -14.25 -1.64
C ALA A 346 7.56 -14.19 -2.58
N GLU A 347 7.39 -13.62 -3.78
CA GLU A 347 8.44 -13.55 -4.81
C GLU A 347 9.41 -12.37 -4.66
N THR A 348 9.21 -11.49 -3.67
CA THR A 348 10.02 -10.28 -3.48
C THR A 348 10.56 -10.17 -2.06
N PHE A 349 9.81 -9.55 -1.16
CA PHE A 349 10.21 -9.26 0.21
C PHE A 349 10.49 -10.50 1.04
N ALA A 350 9.62 -11.52 0.98
CA ALA A 350 9.82 -12.78 1.69
C ALA A 350 10.99 -13.57 1.09
N HIS A 351 11.11 -13.61 -0.23
CA HIS A 351 12.25 -14.21 -0.92
C HIS A 351 13.59 -13.58 -0.49
N ASN A 352 13.62 -12.26 -0.28
CA ASN A 352 14.80 -11.51 0.13
C ASN A 352 14.90 -11.28 1.66
N ALA A 353 14.08 -11.95 2.47
CA ALA A 353 13.98 -11.67 3.91
C ALA A 353 15.32 -11.81 4.64
N ALA A 354 16.09 -12.85 4.33
CA ALA A 354 17.42 -13.05 4.92
C ALA A 354 18.36 -11.86 4.66
N ARG A 355 18.32 -11.27 3.46
CA ARG A 355 19.15 -10.11 3.10
C ARG A 355 18.66 -8.82 3.76
N LEU A 356 17.34 -8.65 3.86
CA LEU A 356 16.70 -7.47 4.44
C LEU A 356 16.76 -7.42 5.97
N VAL A 357 16.91 -8.57 6.63
CA VAL A 357 16.91 -8.68 8.11
C VAL A 357 18.30 -8.94 8.69
N ALA A 358 19.31 -9.23 7.85
CA ALA A 358 20.67 -9.62 8.29
C ALA A 358 21.47 -8.57 9.09
N GLU A 359 20.97 -7.36 9.33
CA GLU A 359 21.70 -6.30 10.03
C GLU A 359 21.51 -6.29 11.57
N LYS A 360 21.33 -7.45 12.23
CA LYS A 360 21.28 -7.53 13.71
C LYS A 360 22.02 -8.72 14.31
N LYS A 361 23.22 -9.01 13.82
CA LYS A 361 24.24 -9.70 14.60
C LYS A 361 25.50 -8.88 14.53
N ASP A 362 25.61 -7.94 15.46
CA ASP A 362 26.84 -7.61 16.20
C ASP A 362 26.45 -6.76 17.43
#